data_AF-A0A1S2MFR4-F1
#
_entry.id   AF-A0A1S2MFR4-F1
#
_cell.length_a   1.000
_cell.length_b   1.000
_cell.length_c   1.000
_cell.angle_alpha   90.00
_cell.angle_beta   90.00
_cell.angle_gamma   90.00
#
_symmetry.space_group_name_H-M   'P 1'
#
loop_
_entity.id
_entity.type
_entity.pdbx_description
1 polymer ?
#
loop_
_entity_poly.entity_id
_entity_poly.type
_entity_poly.pdbx_seq_one_letter_code
_entity_poly.pdbx_strand_id
1 'polypeptide(L)'
;MAIVLSIIIVAFSLYLVVTPLLRKDNIQLPVEIKDDTEDISIKNVYATLNELEMDYHMQKLSEEDYQKLKVQYERLAAELLEKDKKASKTDTDSAVKDIEAEIEEELAKLRKERGEK
;
A
#
# COMPACT_ATOMS: atom_id res chain seq x y z
N MET A 1 -25.59 8.81 51.78
CA MET A 1 -25.16 7.55 51.15
C MET A 1 -25.64 7.42 49.71
N ALA A 2 -26.95 7.34 49.44
CA ALA A 2 -27.47 7.17 48.07
C ALA A 2 -27.07 8.27 47.06
N ILE A 3 -27.06 9.54 47.49
CA ILE A 3 -26.68 10.69 46.65
C ILE A 3 -25.18 10.67 46.32
N VAL A 4 -24.34 10.26 47.27
CA VAL A 4 -22.90 10.14 47.04
C VAL A 4 -22.62 9.02 46.03
N LEU A 5 -23.37 7.92 46.13
CA LEU A 5 -23.28 6.79 45.22
C LEU A 5 -23.71 7.17 43.79
N SER A 6 -24.78 7.95 43.64
CA SER A 6 -25.22 8.41 42.31
C SER A 6 -24.21 9.37 41.67
N ILE A 7 -23.60 10.28 42.45
CA ILE A 7 -22.58 11.20 41.94
C ILE A 7 -21.35 10.43 41.43
N ILE A 8 -20.91 9.39 42.15
CA ILE A 8 -19.77 8.56 41.74
C ILE A 8 -20.05 7.82 40.42
N ILE A 9 -21.26 7.26 40.26
CA ILE A 9 -21.65 6.56 39.04
C ILE A 9 -21.70 7.53 37.86
N VAL A 10 -22.29 8.71 38.04
CA VAL A 10 -22.36 9.74 36.98
C VAL A 10 -20.96 10.23 36.61
N ALA A 11 -20.10 10.50 37.59
CA ALA A 11 -18.72 10.91 37.34
C ALA A 11 -17.92 9.83 36.60
N PHE A 12 -18.10 8.56 36.95
CA PHE A 12 -17.45 7.43 36.27
C PHE A 12 -17.95 7.25 34.83
N SER A 13 -19.25 7.42 34.62
CA SER A 13 -19.87 7.37 33.29
C SER A 13 -19.33 8.49 32.39
N LEU A 14 -19.29 9.72 32.92
CA LEU A 14 -18.70 10.87 32.21
C LEU A 14 -17.22 10.65 31.94
N TYR A 15 -16.48 10.11 32.91
CA TYR A 15 -15.07 9.81 32.72
C TYR A 15 -14.85 8.85 31.54
N LEU A 16 -15.63 7.77 31.42
CA LEU A 16 -15.53 6.82 30.29
C LEU A 16 -15.88 7.43 28.93
N VAL A 17 -16.76 8.43 28.88
CA VAL A 17 -17.16 9.08 27.62
C VAL A 17 -16.19 10.20 27.23
N VAL A 18 -15.71 10.97 28.20
CA VAL A 18 -14.81 12.10 27.99
C VAL A 18 -13.38 11.63 27.71
N THR A 19 -12.92 10.53 28.33
CA THR A 19 -11.55 10.02 28.08
C THR A 19 -11.26 9.67 26.62
N PRO A 20 -12.07 8.89 25.88
CA PRO A 20 -11.78 8.61 24.47
C PRO A 20 -11.95 9.85 23.59
N LEU A 21 -12.80 10.80 23.98
CA LEU A 21 -13.03 12.02 23.20
C LEU A 21 -11.88 13.03 23.30
N LEU A 22 -11.18 13.07 24.45
CA LEU A 22 -10.00 13.92 24.67
C LEU A 22 -8.67 13.19 24.42
N ARG A 23 -8.68 11.85 24.42
CA ARG A 23 -7.56 11.07 23.92
C ARG A 23 -7.51 11.22 22.41
N LYS A 24 -6.64 12.12 21.93
CA LYS A 24 -6.01 11.95 20.62
C LYS A 24 -5.24 10.63 20.69
N ASP A 25 -5.92 9.54 20.33
CA ASP A 25 -5.34 8.21 20.32
C ASP A 25 -4.16 8.19 19.34
N ASN A 26 -2.96 8.30 19.88
CA ASN A 26 -1.81 7.52 19.43
C ASN A 26 -1.81 6.16 20.16
N ILE A 27 -3.00 5.59 20.40
CA ILE A 27 -3.12 4.20 20.83
C ILE A 27 -3.09 3.38 19.55
N GLN A 28 -1.87 3.13 19.09
CA GLN A 28 -1.59 2.00 18.22
C GLN A 28 -1.93 0.76 19.06
N LEU A 29 -3.17 0.29 18.95
CA LEU A 29 -3.47 -1.11 19.21
C LEU A 29 -2.44 -1.91 18.39
N PRO A 30 -1.78 -2.93 18.95
CA PRO A 30 -1.11 -3.92 18.12
C PRO A 30 -2.21 -4.78 17.49
N VAL A 31 -3.05 -4.15 16.66
CA VAL A 31 -3.48 -4.83 15.47
C VAL A 31 -2.15 -5.10 14.78
N GLU A 32 -1.82 -6.36 14.60
CA GLU A 32 -0.89 -6.78 13.55
C GLU A 32 -1.55 -6.39 12.22
N ILE A 33 -1.70 -5.09 12.00
CA ILE A 33 -1.62 -4.49 10.69
C ILE A 33 -0.15 -4.77 10.44
N LYS A 34 0.11 -5.88 9.74
CA LYS A 34 1.29 -5.93 8.88
C LYS A 34 1.41 -4.53 8.35
N ASP A 35 2.54 -3.92 8.66
CA ASP A 35 2.98 -2.60 8.24
C ASP A 35 3.05 -2.59 6.70
N ASP A 36 1.90 -2.78 6.08
CA ASP A 36 1.55 -2.40 4.74
C ASP A 36 1.17 -0.94 4.93
N THR A 37 2.10 -0.08 5.37
CA THR A 37 2.12 1.32 4.94
C THR A 37 2.37 1.33 3.44
N GLU A 38 1.33 0.84 2.77
CA GLU A 38 0.77 1.07 1.47
C GLU A 38 1.75 1.67 0.46
N ASP A 39 2.63 0.82 -0.06
CA ASP A 39 2.73 0.78 -1.51
C ASP A 39 1.30 0.64 -2.01
N ILE A 40 0.78 1.70 -2.66
CA ILE A 40 -0.53 1.66 -3.29
C ILE A 40 -0.45 0.56 -4.34
N SER A 41 -0.81 -0.66 -3.94
CA SER A 41 -0.80 -1.82 -4.81
C SER A 41 -1.88 -1.60 -5.85
N ILE A 42 -1.59 -2.02 -7.08
CA ILE A 42 -2.59 -2.03 -8.13
C ILE A 42 -3.85 -2.81 -7.73
N LYS A 43 -3.72 -3.83 -6.88
CA LYS A 43 -4.85 -4.58 -6.33
C LYS A 43 -5.76 -3.72 -5.47
N ASN A 44 -5.19 -2.81 -4.68
CA ASN A 44 -5.95 -1.89 -3.83
C ASN A 44 -6.72 -0.90 -4.71
N VAL A 45 -6.08 -0.36 -5.74
CA VAL A 45 -6.76 0.53 -6.71
C VAL A 45 -7.92 -0.15 -7.41
N TYR A 46 -7.77 -1.42 -7.82
CA TYR A 46 -8.89 -2.18 -8.40
C TYR A 46 -10.02 -2.44 -7.40
N ALA A 47 -9.69 -2.73 -6.13
CA ALA A 47 -10.69 -2.91 -5.09
C ALA A 47 -11.49 -1.62 -4.85
N THR A 48 -10.81 -0.47 -4.80
CA THR A 48 -11.45 0.84 -4.66
C THR A 48 -12.35 1.17 -5.86
N LEU A 49 -11.91 0.85 -7.08
CA LEU A 49 -12.73 1.05 -8.28
C LEU A 49 -14.02 0.22 -8.23
N ASN A 50 -13.93 -1.03 -7.79
CA ASN A 50 -15.07 -1.93 -7.66
C ASN A 50 -16.05 -1.46 -6.56
N GLU A 51 -15.54 -0.96 -5.43
CA GLU A 51 -16.38 -0.36 -4.38
C GLU A 51 -17.09 0.90 -4.89
N LEU A 52 -16.39 1.74 -5.64
CA LEU A 52 -16.95 2.93 -6.28
C LEU A 52 -18.08 2.60 -7.26
N GLU A 53 -17.89 1.57 -8.10
CA GLU A 53 -18.93 1.06 -9.00
C GLU A 53 -20.15 0.54 -8.23
N MET A 54 -19.91 -0.19 -7.14
CA MET A 54 -20.97 -0.68 -6.27
C MET A 54 -21.78 0.46 -5.64
N ASP A 55 -21.11 1.49 -5.12
CA ASP A 55 -21.77 2.64 -4.49
C ASP A 55 -22.58 3.48 -5.50
N TYR A 56 -22.09 3.60 -6.73
CA TYR A 56 -22.85 4.19 -7.83
C TYR A 56 -24.10 3.35 -8.17
N HIS A 57 -23.96 2.02 -8.27
CA HIS A 57 -25.11 1.13 -8.50
C HIS A 57 -26.13 1.16 -7.36
N MET A 58 -25.68 1.44 -6.14
CA MET A 58 -26.53 1.64 -4.96
C MET A 58 -27.14 3.05 -4.88
N GLN A 59 -26.94 3.91 -5.88
CA GLN A 59 -27.40 5.30 -5.91
C GLN A 59 -26.90 6.16 -4.74
N LYS A 60 -25.78 5.77 -4.12
CA LYS A 60 -25.12 6.57 -3.07
C LYS A 60 -24.25 7.68 -3.63
N LEU A 61 -23.91 7.58 -4.92
CA LEU A 61 -23.02 8.48 -5.63
C LEU A 61 -23.68 9.03 -6.89
N SER A 62 -23.47 10.31 -7.18
CA SER A 62 -23.95 10.93 -8.41
C SER A 62 -23.16 10.42 -9.62
N GLU A 63 -23.76 10.44 -10.81
CA GLU A 63 -23.06 10.10 -12.06
C GLU A 63 -21.81 10.96 -12.26
N GLU A 64 -21.93 12.27 -11.99
CA GLU A 64 -20.84 13.23 -12.19
C GLU A 64 -19.65 12.91 -11.27
N ASP A 65 -19.92 12.62 -9.99
CA ASP A 65 -18.89 12.26 -9.02
C ASP A 65 -18.28 10.90 -9.33
N TYR A 66 -19.10 9.92 -9.73
CA TYR A 66 -18.66 8.60 -10.15
C TYR A 66 -17.68 8.69 -11.32
N GLN A 67 -18.06 9.37 -12.41
CA GLN A 67 -17.20 9.52 -13.58
C GLN A 67 -15.89 10.23 -13.23
N LYS A 68 -15.96 11.28 -12.41
CA LYS A 68 -14.78 12.03 -11.98
C LYS A 68 -13.81 11.19 -11.14
N LEU A 69 -14.31 10.39 -10.21
CA LEU A 69 -13.47 9.50 -9.39
C LEU A 69 -12.93 8.34 -10.22
N LYS A 70 -13.77 7.73 -11.06
CA LYS A 70 -13.38 6.61 -11.93
C LYS A 70 -12.16 6.95 -12.79
N VAL A 71 -12.21 8.09 -13.49
CA VAL A 71 -11.09 8.55 -14.33
C VAL A 71 -9.79 8.75 -13.53
N GLN A 72 -9.90 9.24 -12.28
CA GLN A 72 -8.72 9.43 -11.44
C GLN A 72 -8.09 8.09 -11.02
N TYR A 73 -8.91 7.13 -10.59
CA TYR A 73 -8.43 5.81 -10.18
C TYR A 73 -7.92 4.97 -11.36
N GLU A 74 -8.54 5.08 -12.54
CA GLU A 74 -8.02 4.44 -13.77
C GLU A 74 -6.65 4.99 -14.15
N ARG A 75 -6.46 6.31 -14.05
CA ARG A 75 -5.15 6.93 -14.30
C ARG A 75 -4.10 6.46 -13.28
N LEU A 76 -4.48 6.34 -12.01
CA LEU A 76 -3.60 5.83 -10.96
C LEU A 76 -3.20 4.37 -11.23
N ALA A 77 -4.16 3.52 -11.64
CA ALA A 77 -3.88 2.14 -12.01
C ALA A 77 -2.91 2.04 -13.20
N ALA A 78 -3.08 2.90 -14.21
CA ALA A 78 -2.17 2.96 -15.36
C ALA A 78 -0.74 3.37 -14.95
N GLU A 79 -0.59 4.36 -14.07
CA GLU A 79 0.71 4.79 -13.57
C GLU A 79 1.43 3.68 -12.79
N LEU A 80 0.71 2.94 -11.95
CA LEU A 80 1.25 1.81 -11.20
C LEU A 80 1.71 0.67 -12.13
N LEU A 81 0.91 0.33 -13.16
CA LEU A 81 1.33 -0.65 -14.18
C LEU A 81 2.62 -0.25 -14.89
N GLU A 82 2.80 1.04 -15.19
CA GLU A 82 4.02 1.51 -15.82
C GLU A 82 5.23 1.44 -14.88
N LYS A 83 5.05 1.76 -13.59
CA LYS A 83 6.09 1.65 -12.57
C LYS A 83 6.55 0.21 -12.41
N ASP A 84 5.61 -0.73 -12.28
CA ASP A 84 5.92 -2.17 -12.16
C ASP A 84 6.69 -2.70 -13.38
N LYS A 85 6.28 -2.29 -14.59
CA LYS A 85 6.99 -2.65 -15.83
C LYS A 85 8.41 -2.08 -15.89
N LYS A 86 8.63 -0.86 -15.42
CA LYS A 86 9.96 -0.22 -15.41
C LYS A 86 10.89 -0.84 -14.37
N ALA A 87 10.37 -1.17 -13.18
CA ALA A 87 11.11 -1.90 -12.16
C ALA A 87 11.58 -3.26 -12.70
N SER A 88 10.65 -4.04 -13.25
CA SER A 88 10.98 -5.36 -13.83
C SER A 88 12.00 -5.30 -14.97
N LYS A 89 11.95 -4.28 -15.84
CA LYS A 89 12.96 -4.09 -16.90
C LYS A 89 14.34 -3.73 -16.34
N THR A 90 14.39 -2.90 -15.31
CA THR A 90 15.66 -2.47 -14.70
C THR A 90 16.37 -3.64 -14.06
N ASP A 91 15.63 -4.48 -13.33
CA ASP A 91 16.17 -5.69 -12.68
C ASP A 91 16.67 -6.72 -13.69
N THR A 92 15.97 -6.86 -14.82
CA THR A 92 16.37 -7.76 -15.91
C THR A 92 17.65 -7.26 -16.58
N ASP A 93 17.72 -5.96 -16.91
CA ASP A 93 18.90 -5.37 -17.57
C ASP A 93 20.15 -5.41 -16.67
N SER A 94 20.01 -5.26 -15.35
CA SER A 94 21.14 -5.44 -14.43
C SER A 94 21.60 -6.89 -14.37
N ALA A 95 20.67 -7.85 -14.26
CA ALA A 95 21.01 -9.26 -14.22
C ALA A 95 21.70 -9.72 -15.51
N VAL A 96 21.27 -9.24 -16.68
CA VAL A 96 21.91 -9.55 -17.97
C VAL A 96 23.35 -9.03 -18.03
N LYS A 97 23.60 -7.80 -17.56
CA LYS A 97 24.96 -7.22 -17.54
C LYS A 97 25.92 -7.97 -16.64
N ASP A 98 25.46 -8.40 -15.48
CA ASP A 98 26.27 -9.17 -14.54
C ASP A 98 26.66 -10.54 -15.14
N ILE A 99 25.71 -11.20 -15.80
CA ILE A 99 25.95 -12.47 -16.52
C ILE A 99 26.93 -12.27 -17.69
N GLU A 100 26.79 -11.20 -18.47
CA GLU A 100 27.71 -10.88 -19.58
C GLU A 100 29.15 -10.67 -19.09
N ALA A 101 29.33 -9.96 -17.98
CA ALA A 101 30.65 -9.73 -17.38
C ALA A 101 31.30 -11.04 -16.89
N GLU A 102 30.54 -11.93 -16.27
CA GLU A 102 31.02 -13.23 -15.82
C GLU A 102 31.45 -14.13 -16.99
N ILE A 103 30.67 -14.15 -18.07
CA ILE A 103 31.00 -14.89 -19.31
C ILE A 103 32.28 -14.36 -19.94
N GLU A 104 32.47 -13.04 -19.98
CA GLU A 104 33.69 -12.44 -20.55
C GLU A 104 34.94 -12.80 -19.73
N GLU A 105 34.82 -12.83 -18.40
CA GLU A 105 35.91 -13.25 -17.52
C GLU A 105 36.29 -14.73 -17.72
N GLU A 106 35.30 -15.62 -17.83
CA GLU A 106 35.55 -17.03 -18.13
C GLU A 106 36.16 -17.23 -19.52
N LEU A 107 35.66 -16.53 -20.54
CA LEU A 107 36.24 -16.58 -21.89
C LEU A 107 37.69 -16.07 -21.91
N ALA A 108 38.03 -15.05 -21.12
CA ALA A 108 39.39 -14.56 -20.99
C ALA A 108 40.31 -15.59 -20.30
N LYS A 109 39.82 -16.29 -19.26
CA LYS A 109 40.54 -17.40 -18.61
C LYS A 109 40.79 -18.55 -19.58
N LEU A 110 39.76 -18.98 -20.30
CA LEU A 110 39.86 -20.04 -21.31
C LEU A 110 40.79 -19.68 -22.47
N ARG A 111 40.83 -18.40 -22.90
CA ARG A 111 41.79 -17.92 -23.92
C ARG A 111 43.23 -17.98 -23.42
N LYS A 112 43.48 -17.61 -22.17
CA LYS A 112 44.81 -17.74 -21.54
C LYS A 112 45.23 -19.20 -21.39
N GLU A 113 44.30 -20.09 -21.06
CA GLU A 113 44.57 -21.53 -20.96
C GLU A 113 44.76 -22.22 -22.32
N ARG A 114 44.07 -21.74 -23.38
CA ARG A 114 44.07 -22.36 -24.72
C ARG A 114 45.23 -21.92 -25.61
N GLY A 115 45.96 -20.85 -25.31
CA GLY A 115 47.21 -20.55 -26.02
C GLY A 115 47.73 -19.13 -25.89
N GLU A 116 48.71 -18.96 -25.01
CA GLU A 116 49.94 -18.25 -25.36
C GLU A 116 51.02 -19.32 -25.65
N LYS A 117 51.12 -19.73 -26.91
CA LYS A 117 52.34 -20.24 -27.56
C LYS A 117 52.47 -19.55 -28.90
#